data_AF-A0A0E0AHG1-F1
#
_entry.id   AF-A0A0E0AHG1-F1
#
_cell.length_a   1.000
_cell.length_b   1.000
_cell.length_c   1.000
_cell.angle_alpha   90.00
_cell.angle_beta   90.00
_cell.angle_gamma   90.00
#
_symmetry.space_group_name_H-M   'P 1'
#
loop_
_entity.id
_entity.type
_entity.pdbx_description
1 polymer ?
#
loop_
_entity_poly.entity_id
_entity_poly.type
_entity_poly.pdbx_seq_one_letter_code
_entity_poly.pdbx_strand_id
1 'polypeptide(L)'
;MLDRSIREIERERQGLQAQEKKLITEIKKTAKEGQMGAVKVMAKDLIRTRHQITKFYQLKSQLQGVSLRVQTLKSTQAMGDAMKGVTKAMGQMNRQLNLPGLQRIMMEFERQNERMEMTSEVMGDAIDDALEGDEDQEEETEELVNQVLDEIGIDINQELVKAPSAAVAQPAAAGKVAQAESAGGNGDGGIDADLQARLDNLRRM
;
A
#
# COMPACT_ATOMS: atom_id res chain seq x y z
N MET A 1 -21.71 -18.95 8.34
CA MET A 1 -20.85 -18.16 9.25
C MET A 1 -19.96 -17.25 8.42
N LEU A 2 -18.98 -17.80 7.69
CA LEU A 2 -17.99 -17.04 6.91
C LEU A 2 -18.60 -15.98 5.97
N ASP A 3 -19.68 -16.29 5.23
CA ASP A 3 -20.32 -15.31 4.33
C ASP A 3 -20.89 -14.08 5.05
N ARG A 4 -21.26 -14.22 6.34
CA ARG A 4 -21.72 -13.09 7.15
C ARG A 4 -20.53 -12.21 7.53
N SER A 5 -19.42 -12.81 7.99
CA SER A 5 -18.18 -12.10 8.31
C SER A 5 -17.58 -11.38 7.11
N ILE A 6 -17.63 -11.99 5.91
CA ILE A 6 -17.20 -11.33 4.65
C ILE A 6 -18.05 -10.08 4.37
N ARG A 7 -19.37 -10.14 4.60
CA ARG A 7 -20.27 -8.98 4.42
C ARG A 7 -20.09 -7.90 5.50
N GLU A 8 -19.76 -8.28 6.72
CA GLU A 8 -19.44 -7.35 7.82
C GLU A 8 -18.14 -6.59 7.51
N ILE A 9 -17.08 -7.30 7.11
CA ILE A 9 -15.83 -6.72 6.60
C ILE A 9 -16.04 -5.78 5.42
N GLU A 10 -16.85 -6.17 4.44
CA GLU A 10 -17.17 -5.32 3.29
C GLU A 10 -17.89 -4.03 3.71
N ARG A 11 -18.75 -4.09 4.73
CA ARG A 11 -19.48 -2.94 5.27
C ARG A 11 -18.57 -2.00 6.07
N GLU A 12 -17.66 -2.54 6.88
CA GLU A 12 -16.64 -1.76 7.61
C GLU A 12 -15.69 -1.07 6.63
N ARG A 13 -15.21 -1.79 5.60
CA ARG A 13 -14.38 -1.25 4.52
C ARG A 13 -15.05 -0.06 3.81
N GLN A 14 -16.34 -0.17 3.50
CA GLN A 14 -17.12 0.93 2.90
C GLN A 14 -17.29 2.12 3.87
N GLY A 15 -17.43 1.86 5.18
CA GLY A 15 -17.42 2.89 6.21
C GLY A 15 -16.10 3.66 6.25
N LEU A 16 -14.96 2.96 6.22
CA LEU A 16 -13.64 3.58 6.17
C LEU A 16 -13.42 4.37 4.88
N GLN A 17 -13.85 3.88 3.70
CA GLN A 17 -13.80 4.66 2.45
C GLN A 17 -14.64 5.95 2.50
N ALA A 18 -15.77 5.95 3.23
CA ALA A 18 -16.55 7.16 3.45
C ALA A 18 -15.86 8.13 4.43
N GLN A 19 -15.11 7.61 5.42
CA GLN A 19 -14.29 8.40 6.33
C GLN A 19 -13.05 8.98 5.63
N GLU A 20 -12.38 8.21 4.77
CA GLU A 20 -11.25 8.65 3.93
C GLU A 20 -11.63 9.90 3.12
N LYS A 21 -12.77 9.87 2.41
CA LYS A 21 -13.28 11.00 1.62
C LYS A 21 -13.59 12.24 2.48
N LYS A 22 -14.07 12.05 3.71
CA LYS A 22 -14.27 13.15 4.68
C LYS A 22 -12.94 13.74 5.13
N LEU A 23 -11.97 12.91 5.52
CA LEU A 23 -10.62 13.33 5.91
C LEU A 23 -9.94 14.11 4.78
N ILE A 24 -10.01 13.66 3.53
CA ILE A 24 -9.47 14.40 2.37
C ILE A 24 -10.10 15.79 2.25
N THR A 25 -11.42 15.90 2.46
CA THR A 25 -12.15 17.18 2.39
C THR A 25 -11.77 18.11 3.54
N GLU A 26 -11.57 17.56 4.74
CA GLU A 26 -11.16 18.29 5.94
C GLU A 26 -9.70 18.76 5.84
N ILE A 27 -8.78 17.90 5.39
CA ILE A 27 -7.38 18.21 5.08
C ILE A 27 -7.29 19.37 4.08
N LYS A 28 -8.06 19.33 2.99
CA LYS A 28 -8.13 20.43 2.00
C LYS A 28 -8.66 21.74 2.59
N LYS A 29 -9.48 21.68 3.65
CA LYS A 29 -9.98 22.87 4.35
C LYS A 29 -8.92 23.42 5.31
N THR A 30 -8.36 22.60 6.20
CA THR A 30 -7.35 23.01 7.19
C THR A 30 -6.04 23.49 6.54
N ALA A 31 -5.72 22.97 5.34
CA ALA A 31 -4.60 23.46 4.53
C ALA A 31 -4.82 24.89 4.03
N LYS A 32 -6.03 25.23 3.55
CA LYS A 32 -6.40 26.61 3.15
C LYS A 32 -6.47 27.58 4.33
N GLU A 33 -6.63 27.06 5.54
CA GLU A 33 -6.57 27.82 6.80
C GLU A 33 -5.13 27.99 7.31
N GLY A 34 -4.11 27.52 6.57
CA GLY A 34 -2.69 27.66 6.90
C GLY A 34 -2.21 26.75 8.04
N GLN A 35 -3.04 25.86 8.58
CA GLN A 35 -2.75 25.08 9.79
C GLN A 35 -1.93 23.82 9.49
N MET A 36 -0.71 24.00 8.97
CA MET A 36 0.17 22.89 8.54
C MET A 36 0.44 21.83 9.63
N GLY A 37 0.44 22.23 10.91
CA GLY A 37 0.54 21.27 12.02
C GLY A 37 -0.66 20.31 12.11
N ALA A 38 -1.88 20.82 11.93
CA ALA A 38 -3.09 20.00 11.90
C ALA A 38 -3.15 19.14 10.62
N VAL A 39 -2.79 19.71 9.47
CA VAL A 39 -2.69 18.99 8.18
C VAL A 39 -1.76 17.79 8.29
N LYS A 40 -0.58 17.93 8.89
CA LYS A 40 0.38 16.81 9.05
C LYS A 40 -0.15 15.69 9.96
N VAL A 41 -0.97 16.00 10.96
CA VAL A 41 -1.63 14.98 11.80
C VAL A 41 -2.74 14.28 11.01
N MET A 42 -3.63 15.05 10.38
CA MET A 42 -4.73 14.50 9.58
C MET A 42 -4.24 13.66 8.39
N ALA A 43 -3.10 14.02 7.77
CA ALA A 43 -2.47 13.24 6.71
C ALA A 43 -1.98 11.87 7.20
N LYS A 44 -1.42 11.79 8.42
CA LYS A 44 -1.06 10.49 9.05
C LYS A 44 -2.30 9.63 9.32
N ASP A 45 -3.39 10.22 9.78
CA ASP A 45 -4.66 9.51 9.99
C ASP A 45 -5.29 9.04 8.66
N LEU A 46 -5.12 9.81 7.58
CA LEU A 46 -5.53 9.41 6.23
C LEU A 46 -4.74 8.19 5.73
N ILE A 47 -3.41 8.17 5.89
CA ILE A 47 -2.56 7.03 5.51
C ILE A 47 -2.92 5.80 6.35
N ARG A 48 -3.15 5.97 7.66
CA ARG A 48 -3.63 4.90 8.54
C ARG A 48 -4.96 4.34 8.09
N THR A 49 -5.89 5.20 7.63
CA THR A 49 -7.19 4.80 7.09
C THR A 49 -7.03 4.02 5.77
N ARG A 50 -6.16 4.49 4.86
CA ARG A 50 -5.83 3.79 3.60
C ARG A 50 -5.22 2.41 3.86
N HIS A 51 -4.23 2.31 4.75
CA HIS A 51 -3.63 1.02 5.13
C HIS A 51 -4.66 0.07 5.76
N GLN A 52 -5.58 0.56 6.59
CA GLN A 52 -6.70 -0.24 7.10
C GLN A 52 -7.59 -0.77 5.96
N ILE A 53 -7.96 0.06 4.98
CA ILE A 53 -8.76 -0.35 3.81
C ILE A 53 -8.04 -1.46 3.02
N THR A 54 -6.74 -1.33 2.77
CA THR A 54 -5.91 -2.38 2.14
C THR A 54 -5.91 -3.67 2.96
N LYS A 55 -5.74 -3.58 4.28
CA LYS A 55 -5.80 -4.73 5.19
C LYS A 55 -7.17 -5.42 5.19
N PHE A 56 -8.27 -4.67 5.05
CA PHE A 56 -9.60 -5.24 4.88
C PHE A 56 -9.78 -5.97 3.53
N TYR A 57 -9.13 -5.54 2.44
CA TYR A 57 -9.07 -6.31 1.20
C TYR A 57 -8.29 -7.62 1.34
N GLN A 58 -7.13 -7.58 1.99
CA GLN A 58 -6.33 -8.78 2.30
C GLN A 58 -7.12 -9.78 3.16
N LEU A 59 -7.74 -9.32 4.25
CA LEU A 59 -8.58 -10.13 5.14
C LEU A 59 -9.78 -10.74 4.40
N LYS A 60 -10.41 -9.99 3.50
CA LYS A 60 -11.49 -10.50 2.63
C LYS A 60 -10.99 -11.64 1.74
N SER A 61 -9.85 -11.46 1.06
CA SER A 61 -9.25 -12.49 0.21
C SER A 61 -8.92 -13.76 1.01
N GLN A 62 -8.27 -13.60 2.17
CA GLN A 62 -7.96 -14.70 3.09
C GLN A 62 -9.22 -15.46 3.53
N LEU A 63 -10.30 -14.76 3.90
CA LEU A 63 -11.58 -15.39 4.27
C LEU A 63 -12.27 -16.08 3.09
N GLN A 64 -12.17 -15.54 1.87
CA GLN A 64 -12.67 -16.22 0.67
C GLN A 64 -11.89 -17.51 0.39
N GLY A 65 -10.55 -17.49 0.53
CA GLY A 65 -9.71 -18.69 0.43
C GLY A 65 -10.03 -19.73 1.52
N VAL A 66 -10.26 -19.31 2.76
CA VAL A 66 -10.72 -20.20 3.85
C VAL A 66 -12.11 -20.76 3.56
N SER A 67 -13.04 -19.95 3.02
CA SER A 67 -14.37 -20.42 2.63
C SER A 67 -14.31 -21.51 1.55
N LEU A 68 -13.46 -21.32 0.53
CA LEU A 68 -13.22 -22.33 -0.50
C LEU A 68 -12.62 -23.61 0.08
N ARG A 69 -11.60 -23.50 0.95
CA ARG A 69 -11.02 -24.67 1.65
C ARG A 69 -12.08 -25.41 2.49
N VAL A 70 -12.95 -24.70 3.21
CA VAL A 70 -14.06 -25.30 3.98
C VAL A 70 -15.08 -25.98 3.06
N GLN A 71 -15.37 -25.41 1.89
CA GLN A 71 -16.23 -26.05 0.88
C GLN A 71 -15.60 -27.35 0.33
N THR A 72 -14.30 -27.34 0.03
CA THR A 72 -13.55 -28.55 -0.37
C THR A 72 -13.60 -29.60 0.74
N LEU A 73 -13.27 -29.24 1.98
CA LEU A 73 -13.32 -30.14 3.13
C LEU A 73 -14.71 -30.76 3.34
N LYS A 74 -15.79 -29.98 3.15
CA LYS A 74 -17.17 -30.48 3.21
C LYS A 74 -17.46 -31.50 2.10
N SER A 75 -16.94 -31.28 0.89
CA SER A 75 -17.04 -32.23 -0.23
C SER A 75 -16.27 -33.52 0.05
N THR A 76 -15.01 -33.40 0.51
CA THR A 76 -14.17 -34.54 0.92
C THR A 76 -14.79 -35.33 2.06
N GLN A 77 -15.41 -34.65 3.04
CA GLN A 77 -16.15 -35.32 4.12
C GLN A 77 -17.35 -36.10 3.58
N ALA A 78 -18.18 -35.50 2.72
CA ALA A 78 -19.31 -36.19 2.12
C ALA A 78 -18.88 -37.40 1.26
N MET A 79 -17.76 -37.28 0.55
CA MET A 79 -17.14 -38.39 -0.18
C MET A 79 -16.63 -39.48 0.78
N GLY A 80 -16.02 -39.11 1.90
CA GLY A 80 -15.58 -40.02 2.95
C GLY A 80 -16.74 -40.76 3.63
N ASP A 81 -17.86 -40.08 3.91
CA ASP A 81 -19.07 -40.70 4.46
C ASP A 81 -19.76 -41.64 3.44
N ALA A 82 -19.78 -41.25 2.15
CA ALA A 82 -20.25 -42.13 1.07
C ALA A 82 -19.36 -43.36 0.91
N MET A 83 -18.03 -43.17 0.89
CA MET A 83 -17.05 -44.25 0.86
C MET A 83 -17.20 -45.16 2.08
N LYS A 84 -17.40 -44.64 3.29
CA LYS A 84 -17.67 -45.44 4.50
C LYS A 84 -18.92 -46.33 4.36
N GLY A 85 -19.96 -45.84 3.67
CA GLY A 85 -21.12 -46.63 3.28
C GLY A 85 -20.76 -47.75 2.29
N VAL A 86 -20.03 -47.42 1.23
CA VAL A 86 -19.57 -48.37 0.20
C VAL A 86 -18.61 -49.42 0.79
N THR A 87 -17.64 -49.05 1.61
CA THR A 87 -16.72 -49.96 2.31
C THR A 87 -17.49 -50.89 3.27
N LYS A 88 -18.54 -50.41 3.93
CA LYS A 88 -19.39 -51.27 4.77
C LYS A 88 -20.16 -52.29 3.94
N ALA A 89 -20.69 -51.90 2.79
CA ALA A 89 -21.32 -52.80 1.83
C ALA A 89 -20.32 -53.79 1.22
N MET A 90 -19.13 -53.33 0.80
CA MET A 90 -18.04 -54.18 0.34
C MET A 90 -17.53 -55.14 1.42
N GLY A 91 -17.49 -54.73 2.70
CA GLY A 91 -17.12 -55.64 3.79
C GLY A 91 -18.14 -56.75 4.02
N GLN A 92 -19.43 -56.48 3.78
CA GLN A 92 -20.48 -57.50 3.75
C GLN A 92 -20.37 -58.38 2.50
N MET A 93 -20.09 -57.79 1.33
CA MET A 93 -19.94 -58.50 0.06
C MET A 93 -18.67 -59.36 0.02
N ASN A 94 -17.56 -58.93 0.63
CA ASN A 94 -16.31 -59.68 0.75
C ASN A 94 -16.44 -60.89 1.70
N ARG A 95 -17.40 -60.87 2.63
CA ARG A 95 -17.80 -62.08 3.40
C ARG A 95 -18.60 -63.08 2.55
N GLN A 96 -19.08 -62.68 1.37
CA GLN A 96 -19.89 -63.51 0.46
C GLN A 96 -19.15 -63.84 -0.85
N LEU A 97 -18.12 -63.07 -1.22
CA LEU A 97 -17.31 -63.28 -2.42
C LEU A 97 -16.06 -64.11 -2.10
N ASN A 98 -16.04 -65.31 -2.65
CA ASN A 98 -14.90 -66.22 -2.58
C ASN A 98 -13.66 -65.65 -3.31
N LEU A 99 -12.47 -66.13 -2.89
CA LEU A 99 -11.13 -65.70 -3.30
C LEU A 99 -10.88 -65.28 -4.78
N PRO A 100 -11.41 -65.94 -5.84
CA PRO A 100 -11.06 -65.56 -7.22
C PRO A 100 -11.47 -64.14 -7.67
N GLY A 101 -12.36 -63.45 -6.95
CA GLY A 101 -12.72 -62.06 -7.28
C GLY A 101 -11.59 -61.05 -7.00
N LEU A 102 -10.80 -61.28 -5.96
CA LEU A 102 -9.81 -60.31 -5.45
C LEU A 102 -8.63 -60.12 -6.41
N GLN A 103 -8.23 -61.16 -7.14
CA GLN A 103 -7.15 -61.09 -8.13
C GLN A 103 -7.47 -60.18 -9.33
N ARG A 104 -8.74 -60.09 -9.74
CA ARG A 104 -9.14 -59.13 -10.79
C ARG A 104 -9.14 -57.70 -10.25
N ILE A 105 -9.57 -57.49 -9.02
CA ILE A 105 -9.62 -56.16 -8.41
C ILE A 105 -8.20 -55.58 -8.23
N MET A 106 -7.18 -56.40 -7.90
CA MET A 106 -5.79 -55.92 -7.87
C MET A 106 -5.27 -55.51 -9.25
N MET A 107 -5.48 -56.31 -10.31
CA MET A 107 -5.10 -55.92 -11.68
C MET A 107 -5.82 -54.64 -12.15
N GLU A 108 -7.10 -54.46 -11.80
CA GLU A 108 -7.86 -53.27 -12.16
C GLU A 108 -7.36 -52.03 -11.38
N PHE A 109 -6.94 -52.22 -10.12
CA PHE A 109 -6.41 -51.15 -9.26
C PHE A 109 -5.02 -50.68 -9.73
N GLU A 110 -4.10 -51.60 -10.03
CA GLU A 110 -2.78 -51.26 -10.59
C GLU A 110 -2.93 -50.39 -11.86
N ARG A 111 -3.77 -50.85 -12.80
CA ARG A 111 -4.07 -50.12 -14.04
C ARG A 111 -4.74 -48.75 -13.82
N GLN A 112 -5.55 -48.60 -12.78
CA GLN A 112 -6.16 -47.30 -12.45
C GLN A 112 -5.16 -46.36 -11.77
N ASN A 113 -4.27 -46.88 -10.93
CA ASN A 113 -3.27 -46.09 -10.22
C ASN A 113 -2.22 -45.53 -11.19
N GLU A 114 -1.74 -46.36 -12.13
CA GLU A 114 -0.84 -45.97 -13.22
C GLU A 114 -1.44 -44.82 -14.08
N ARG A 115 -2.75 -44.90 -14.34
CA ARG A 115 -3.49 -43.86 -15.08
C ARG A 115 -3.69 -42.58 -14.27
N MET A 116 -3.81 -42.67 -12.95
CA MET A 116 -3.92 -41.52 -12.06
C MET A 116 -2.57 -40.80 -11.92
N GLU A 117 -1.47 -41.55 -11.81
CA GLU A 117 -0.10 -41.02 -11.73
C GLU A 117 0.24 -40.20 -12.99
N MET A 118 0.01 -40.77 -14.18
CA MET A 118 0.14 -40.06 -15.46
C MET A 118 -0.78 -38.81 -15.57
N THR A 119 -1.93 -38.79 -14.88
CA THR A 119 -2.82 -37.61 -14.89
C THR A 119 -2.35 -36.54 -13.90
N SER A 120 -1.68 -36.91 -12.81
CA SER A 120 -1.16 -35.98 -11.81
C SER A 120 0.11 -35.28 -12.28
N GLU A 121 0.98 -35.97 -13.03
CA GLU A 121 2.19 -35.42 -13.64
C GLU A 121 1.83 -34.28 -14.62
N VAL A 122 0.88 -34.53 -15.54
CA VAL A 122 0.40 -33.54 -16.53
C VAL A 122 -0.36 -32.37 -15.89
N MET A 123 -0.84 -32.49 -14.65
CA MET A 123 -1.52 -31.41 -13.92
C MET A 123 -0.55 -30.54 -13.10
N GLY A 124 0.62 -31.07 -12.71
CA GLY A 124 1.64 -30.35 -11.94
C GLY A 124 2.32 -29.26 -12.76
N ASP A 125 2.86 -29.63 -13.92
CA ASP A 125 3.58 -28.73 -14.84
C ASP A 125 2.72 -27.52 -15.30
N ALA A 126 1.39 -27.64 -15.28
CA ALA A 126 0.47 -26.58 -15.68
C ALA A 126 0.12 -25.58 -14.56
N ILE A 127 0.59 -25.79 -13.32
CA ILE A 127 0.26 -24.97 -12.14
C ILE A 127 1.48 -24.20 -11.62
N ASP A 128 2.68 -24.78 -11.65
CA ASP A 128 3.90 -24.09 -11.20
C ASP A 128 4.26 -22.91 -12.14
N ASP A 129 4.03 -23.05 -13.45
CA ASP A 129 4.28 -22.01 -14.49
C ASP A 129 3.39 -20.76 -14.35
N ALA A 130 2.46 -20.74 -13.38
CA ALA A 130 1.47 -19.68 -13.16
C ALA A 130 1.62 -18.94 -11.80
N LEU A 131 2.63 -19.29 -10.98
CA LEU A 131 2.73 -18.80 -9.60
C LEU A 131 4.07 -18.10 -9.26
N GLU A 132 4.94 -17.85 -10.24
CA GLU A 132 6.32 -17.37 -10.01
C GLU A 132 6.51 -15.83 -10.12
N GLY A 133 5.45 -15.02 -9.98
CA GLY A 133 5.56 -13.57 -10.13
C GLY A 133 4.47 -12.72 -9.46
N ASP A 134 4.70 -12.33 -8.20
CA ASP A 134 4.41 -10.99 -7.63
C ASP A 134 4.74 -10.97 -6.11
N GLU A 135 5.97 -10.61 -5.73
CA GLU A 135 6.32 -10.27 -4.33
C GLU A 135 7.39 -9.15 -4.27
N ASP A 136 6.99 -7.88 -4.48
CA ASP A 136 7.85 -6.72 -4.21
C ASP A 136 7.05 -5.45 -3.84
N GLN A 137 7.53 -4.74 -2.81
CA GLN A 137 7.25 -3.36 -2.33
C GLN A 137 6.55 -3.20 -0.95
N GLU A 138 7.36 -2.90 0.09
CA GLU A 138 6.88 -2.34 1.38
C GLU A 138 7.73 -1.14 1.93
N GLU A 139 8.73 -0.62 1.20
CA GLU A 139 9.69 0.39 1.72
C GLU A 139 9.45 1.86 1.26
N GLU A 140 8.34 2.53 1.63
CA GLU A 140 8.12 3.92 1.16
C GLU A 140 7.33 4.87 2.11
N THR A 141 7.28 4.59 3.43
CA THR A 141 6.27 5.21 4.33
C THR A 141 6.38 6.72 4.62
N GLU A 142 7.53 7.39 4.43
CA GLU A 142 7.62 8.85 4.58
C GLU A 142 7.37 9.60 3.26
N GLU A 143 7.82 9.03 2.14
CA GLU A 143 7.54 9.56 0.80
C GLU A 143 6.05 9.50 0.49
N LEU A 144 5.38 8.40 0.90
CA LEU A 144 3.92 8.25 0.90
C LEU A 144 3.19 9.42 1.60
N VAL A 145 3.77 10.06 2.62
CA VAL A 145 3.14 11.23 3.27
C VAL A 145 3.13 12.44 2.33
N ASN A 146 4.25 12.71 1.67
CA ASN A 146 4.38 13.84 0.76
C ASN A 146 3.59 13.59 -0.53
N GLN A 147 3.69 12.39 -1.10
CA GLN A 147 2.93 11.94 -2.27
C GLN A 147 1.41 12.09 -2.07
N VAL A 148 0.89 11.80 -0.87
CA VAL A 148 -0.53 12.00 -0.55
C VAL A 148 -0.91 13.48 -0.46
N LEU A 149 -0.03 14.35 0.04
CA LEU A 149 -0.29 15.81 0.04
C LEU A 149 -0.29 16.38 -1.39
N ASP A 150 0.58 15.87 -2.25
CA ASP A 150 0.65 16.21 -3.67
C ASP A 150 -0.57 15.68 -4.45
N GLU A 151 -0.99 14.42 -4.24
CA GLU A 151 -2.21 13.82 -4.80
C GLU A 151 -3.49 14.62 -4.42
N ILE A 152 -3.52 15.14 -3.20
CA ILE A 152 -4.62 15.98 -2.69
C ILE A 152 -4.60 17.38 -3.32
N GLY A 153 -3.48 17.80 -3.92
CA GLY A 153 -3.29 19.10 -4.56
C GLY A 153 -3.02 20.22 -3.55
N ILE A 154 -2.34 19.92 -2.44
CA ILE A 154 -1.86 20.93 -1.48
C ILE A 154 -0.41 21.24 -1.83
N ASP A 155 -0.23 21.97 -2.94
CA ASP A 155 1.05 22.57 -3.30
C ASP A 155 1.49 23.55 -2.19
N ILE A 156 2.39 23.10 -1.32
CA ILE A 156 3.08 23.97 -0.34
C ILE A 156 3.83 25.11 -1.07
N ASN A 157 4.16 24.92 -2.35
CA ASN A 157 4.83 25.89 -3.20
C ASN A 157 3.92 26.98 -3.82
N GLN A 158 2.59 26.79 -3.87
CA GLN A 158 1.70 27.75 -4.55
C GLN A 158 1.46 29.06 -3.76
N GLU A 159 1.77 29.09 -2.46
CA GLU A 159 1.76 30.34 -1.68
C GLU A 159 3.11 31.10 -1.71
N LEU A 160 4.25 30.42 -1.90
CA LEU A 160 5.54 31.10 -2.09
C LEU A 160 5.59 31.94 -3.38
N VAL A 161 4.87 31.51 -4.43
CA VAL A 161 4.74 32.24 -5.70
C VAL A 161 3.69 33.36 -5.63
N LYS A 162 2.92 33.45 -4.53
CA LYS A 162 1.86 34.47 -4.31
C LYS A 162 2.19 35.48 -3.21
N ALA A 163 3.45 35.59 -2.78
CA ALA A 163 3.92 36.83 -2.20
C ALA A 163 4.01 37.89 -3.32
N PRO A 164 3.14 38.93 -3.37
CA PRO A 164 3.35 40.00 -4.33
C PRO A 164 4.67 40.68 -3.98
N SER A 165 5.60 40.65 -4.93
CA SER A 165 6.76 41.55 -4.97
C SER A 165 6.26 42.98 -5.23
N ALA A 166 5.54 43.52 -4.25
CA ALA A 166 5.05 44.88 -4.24
C ALA A 166 6.25 45.81 -4.41
N ALA A 167 6.29 46.47 -5.57
CA ALA A 167 7.43 47.27 -6.01
C ALA A 167 7.87 48.22 -4.89
N VAL A 168 9.16 48.18 -4.55
CA VAL A 168 9.77 49.15 -3.64
C VAL A 168 9.65 50.52 -4.30
N ALA A 169 8.64 51.28 -3.88
CA ALA A 169 8.32 52.56 -4.47
C ALA A 169 9.47 53.55 -4.21
N GLN A 170 9.97 54.16 -5.28
CA GLN A 170 10.90 55.29 -5.19
C GLN A 170 10.23 56.46 -4.45
N PRO A 171 10.84 57.04 -3.40
CA PRO A 171 10.47 58.34 -2.88
C PRO A 171 11.34 59.42 -3.54
N ALA A 172 10.74 60.21 -4.44
CA ALA A 172 11.41 61.39 -4.99
C ALA A 172 11.23 62.61 -4.07
N ALA A 173 12.35 63.03 -3.46
CA ALA A 173 12.72 64.38 -2.97
C ALA A 173 11.64 65.38 -2.47
N ALA A 174 11.82 65.89 -1.24
CA ALA A 174 12.28 67.28 -0.98
C ALA A 174 12.36 67.63 0.52
N GLY A 175 13.46 68.28 0.96
CA GLY A 175 13.59 68.88 2.31
C GLY A 175 15.04 69.01 2.79
N LYS A 176 15.60 70.22 2.80
CA LYS A 176 17.02 70.50 3.15
C LYS A 176 17.25 70.71 4.65
N VAL A 177 18.39 70.25 5.18
CA VAL A 177 19.37 71.10 5.90
C VAL A 177 20.79 70.49 5.91
N ALA A 178 21.79 71.37 5.84
CA ALA A 178 23.24 71.30 6.11
C ALA A 178 23.76 70.20 7.07
N GLN A 179 25.02 69.74 7.10
CA GLN A 179 26.30 69.94 6.34
C GLN A 179 27.30 68.88 6.95
N ALA A 180 28.42 68.40 6.39
CA ALA A 180 29.47 69.04 5.59
C ALA A 180 30.14 68.11 4.54
N GLU A 181 31.43 68.36 4.26
CA GLU A 181 32.25 67.86 3.15
C GLU A 181 33.37 66.89 3.60
N SER A 182 33.59 65.82 2.84
CA SER A 182 34.86 65.58 2.12
C SER A 182 34.59 64.46 1.08
N ALA A 183 34.58 64.77 -0.22
CA ALA A 183 35.72 65.03 -1.11
C ALA A 183 36.46 63.75 -1.57
N GLY A 184 36.04 63.21 -2.73
CA GLY A 184 36.96 62.60 -3.69
C GLY A 184 36.80 61.11 -4.02
N GLY A 185 36.53 60.82 -5.30
CA GLY A 185 37.23 59.74 -6.02
C GLY A 185 36.53 58.39 -6.16
N ASN A 186 36.18 58.06 -7.41
CA ASN A 186 35.99 56.74 -8.03
C ASN A 186 36.06 55.51 -7.09
N GLY A 187 34.91 54.91 -6.83
CA GLY A 187 34.83 53.60 -6.17
C GLY A 187 35.16 52.45 -7.12
N ASP A 188 36.26 51.76 -6.82
CA ASP A 188 36.57 50.39 -7.31
C ASP A 188 37.40 49.58 -6.29
N GLY A 189 38.11 50.23 -5.35
CA GLY A 189 39.00 49.55 -4.38
C GLY A 189 38.42 49.20 -3.00
N GLY A 190 37.14 49.48 -2.73
CA GLY A 190 36.57 49.36 -1.38
C GLY A 190 36.15 47.95 -0.95
N ILE A 191 35.72 47.12 -1.91
CA ILE A 191 35.09 45.82 -1.61
C ILE A 191 36.16 44.73 -1.40
N ASP A 192 37.22 44.73 -2.21
CA ASP A 192 38.33 43.77 -2.08
C ASP A 192 39.07 43.92 -0.75
N ALA A 193 39.23 45.12 -0.20
CA ALA A 193 39.88 45.33 1.09
C ALA A 193 39.16 44.62 2.25
N ASP A 194 37.82 44.69 2.28
CA ASP A 194 36.98 44.03 3.30
C ASP A 194 36.94 42.51 3.09
N LEU A 195 37.01 42.03 1.84
CA LEU A 195 37.09 40.60 1.52
C LEU A 195 38.47 40.00 1.90
N GLN A 196 39.56 40.73 1.65
CA GLN A 196 40.92 40.34 2.02
C GLN A 196 41.05 40.20 3.55
N ALA A 197 40.55 41.18 4.30
CA ALA A 197 40.56 41.17 5.76
C ALA A 197 39.77 39.98 6.36
N ARG A 198 38.67 39.56 5.70
CA ARG A 198 37.91 38.36 6.08
C ARG A 198 38.64 37.06 5.77
N LEU A 199 39.36 37.00 4.64
CA LEU A 199 40.16 35.84 4.25
C LEU A 199 41.37 35.59 5.18
N ASP A 200 42.09 36.64 5.56
CA ASP A 200 43.24 36.52 6.48
C ASP A 200 42.79 36.12 7.90
N ASN A 201 41.59 36.50 8.32
CA ASN A 201 41.03 36.06 9.60
C ASN A 201 40.60 34.59 9.58
N LEU A 202 40.17 34.05 8.43
CA LEU A 202 39.90 32.61 8.26
C LEU A 202 41.18 31.76 8.19
N ARG A 203 42.28 32.32 7.67
CA ARG A 203 43.59 31.64 7.54
C ARG A 203 44.37 31.50 8.85
N ARG A 204 43.87 32.09 9.94
CA ARG A 204 44.54 32.16 11.25
C ARG A 204 43.83 31.32 12.32
N MET A 205 42.87 30.49 11.90
CA MET A 205 42.10 29.55 12.71
C MET A 205 42.45 28.11 12.31
#